data_AF-A0A1R3IWZ7-F1
#
_entry.id   AF-A0A1R3IWZ7-F1
#
_cell.length_a   1.000
_cell.length_b   1.000
_cell.length_c   1.000
_cell.angle_alpha   90.00
_cell.angle_beta   90.00
_cell.angle_gamma   90.00
#
_symmetry.space_group_name_H-M   'P 1'
#
loop_
_entity.id
_entity.type
_entity.pdbx_description
1 polymer ?
#
loop_
_entity_poly.entity_id
_entity_poly.type
_entity_poly.pdbx_seq_one_letter_code
_entity_poly.pdbx_strand_id
1 'polypeptide(L)'
;MALMAGCLAGVFGIGGGMFISPLLLQVGVTPEVTSATCAFMVFFSSTMSAFQYLLLGMEHIDTALTFSAICFAASVVGLVVVQRFIKELGRASLIVFSLGIVMALSTILMTCFGALNVWEDYSSGKYMGFKLPC
;
A
#
# COMPACT_ATOMS: atom_id res chain seq x y z
N MET A 1 -9.55 -17.04 -1.60
CA MET A 1 -9.49 -15.55 -1.57
C MET A 1 -8.31 -15.03 -0.74
N ALA A 2 -8.18 -15.39 0.55
CA ALA A 2 -7.11 -14.87 1.40
C ALA A 2 -5.67 -15.16 0.91
N LEU A 3 -5.41 -16.36 0.38
CA LEU A 3 -4.08 -16.71 -0.16
C LEU A 3 -3.72 -15.89 -1.39
N MET A 4 -4.65 -15.73 -2.35
CA MET A 4 -4.44 -14.90 -3.55
C MET A 4 -4.29 -13.42 -3.19
N ALA A 5 -5.14 -12.91 -2.29
CA ALA A 5 -5.03 -11.53 -1.81
C ALA A 5 -3.70 -11.29 -1.10
N GLY A 6 -3.23 -12.26 -0.31
CA GLY A 6 -1.92 -12.23 0.35
C GLY A 6 -0.74 -12.30 -0.63
N CYS A 7 -0.80 -13.17 -1.65
CA CYS A 7 0.22 -13.22 -2.69
C CYS A 7 0.30 -11.92 -3.48
N LEU A 8 -0.83 -11.37 -3.92
CA LEU A 8 -0.88 -10.09 -4.63
C LEU A 8 -0.38 -8.95 -3.73
N ALA A 9 -0.83 -8.91 -2.48
CA ALA A 9 -0.35 -7.93 -1.50
C ALA A 9 1.17 -7.99 -1.26
N GLY A 10 1.75 -9.20 -1.24
CA GLY A 10 3.18 -9.42 -1.10
C GLY A 10 3.96 -8.97 -2.34
N VAL A 11 3.47 -9.28 -3.55
CA VAL A 11 4.10 -8.86 -4.81
C VAL A 11 4.12 -7.35 -4.96
N PHE A 12 3.05 -6.66 -4.56
CA PHE A 12 3.00 -5.20 -4.64
C PHE A 12 3.71 -4.49 -3.49
N GLY A 13 4.01 -5.17 -2.37
CA GLY A 13 4.69 -4.57 -1.21
C GLY A 13 3.88 -3.52 -0.45
N ILE A 14 2.60 -3.34 -0.78
CA ILE A 14 1.73 -2.26 -0.26
C ILE A 14 1.07 -2.65 1.08
N GLY A 15 1.31 -3.85 1.60
CA GLY A 15 0.76 -4.28 2.89
C GLY A 15 -0.75 -4.47 2.84
N GLY A 16 -1.28 -5.30 1.93
CA GLY A 16 -2.58 -5.98 2.01
C GLY A 16 -3.87 -5.15 1.97
N GLY A 17 -3.98 -4.11 2.78
CA GLY A 17 -5.22 -3.39 3.05
C GLY A 17 -5.83 -2.69 1.83
N MET A 18 -4.99 -2.22 0.91
CA MET A 18 -5.45 -1.49 -0.28
C MET A 18 -6.23 -2.39 -1.25
N PHE A 19 -5.88 -3.68 -1.35
CA PHE A 19 -6.61 -4.66 -2.17
C PHE A 19 -7.79 -5.30 -1.44
N ILE A 20 -7.69 -5.45 -0.12
CA ILE A 20 -8.72 -6.13 0.69
C ILE A 20 -9.94 -5.22 0.93
N SER A 21 -9.74 -3.90 1.00
CA SER A 21 -10.81 -2.93 1.15
C SER A 21 -11.86 -2.96 0.00
N PRO A 22 -11.48 -2.87 -1.30
CA PRO A 22 -12.44 -2.97 -2.39
C PRO A 22 -13.04 -4.38 -2.54
N LEU A 23 -12.27 -5.44 -2.25
CA LEU A 23 -12.76 -6.82 -2.29
C LEU A 23 -13.88 -7.07 -1.27
N LEU A 24 -13.75 -6.58 -0.04
CA LEU A 24 -14.78 -6.72 0.99
C LEU A 24 -16.03 -5.89 0.68
N LEU A 25 -15.87 -4.70 0.06
CA LEU A 25 -17.00 -3.92 -0.43
C LEU A 25 -17.74 -4.61 -1.57
N GLN A 26 -17.03 -5.32 -2.46
CA GLN A 26 -17.63 -6.07 -3.56
C GLN A 26 -18.43 -7.30 -3.08
N VAL A 27 -18.10 -7.82 -1.89
CA VAL A 27 -18.84 -8.89 -1.19
C VAL A 27 -20.06 -8.33 -0.42
N GLY A 28 -20.28 -7.01 -0.42
CA GLY A 28 -21.43 -6.36 0.22
C GLY A 28 -21.29 -6.13 1.72
N VAL A 29 -20.06 -6.21 2.26
CA VAL A 29 -19.78 -5.90 3.67
C VAL A 29 -19.88 -4.40 3.90
N THR A 30 -20.41 -3.99 5.05
CA THR A 30 -20.49 -2.57 5.40
C THR A 30 -19.09 -1.95 5.44
N PRO A 31 -18.93 -0.70 4.96
CA PRO A 31 -17.63 -0.02 4.89
C PRO A 31 -16.98 0.15 6.28
N GLU A 32 -17.77 0.27 7.34
CA GLU A 32 -17.28 0.38 8.71
C GLU A 32 -16.56 -0.89 9.19
N VAL A 33 -17.14 -2.07 8.95
CA VAL A 33 -16.51 -3.34 9.34
C VAL A 33 -15.27 -3.60 8.49
N THR A 34 -15.37 -3.32 7.18
CA THR A 34 -14.25 -3.45 6.24
C THR A 34 -13.06 -2.59 6.64
N SER A 35 -13.29 -1.34 7.03
CA SER A 35 -12.24 -0.43 7.49
C SER A 35 -11.56 -0.93 8.77
N ALA A 36 -12.34 -1.42 9.73
CA ALA A 36 -11.81 -1.96 10.99
C ALA A 36 -10.93 -3.20 10.75
N THR A 37 -11.40 -4.13 9.91
CA THR A 37 -10.63 -5.33 9.54
C THR A 37 -9.33 -4.97 8.81
N CYS A 38 -9.38 -4.04 7.86
CA CYS A 38 -8.19 -3.59 7.12
C CYS A 38 -7.15 -2.96 8.07
N ALA A 39 -7.58 -2.11 9.01
CA ALA A 39 -6.68 -1.48 9.97
C ALA A 39 -5.98 -2.53 10.86
N PHE A 40 -6.71 -3.53 11.35
CA PHE A 40 -6.13 -4.63 12.12
C PHE A 40 -5.10 -5.42 11.33
N MET A 41 -5.40 -5.71 10.06
CA MET A 41 -4.50 -6.47 9.20
C MET A 41 -3.21 -5.71 8.89
N VAL A 42 -3.32 -4.41 8.58
CA VAL A 42 -2.16 -3.54 8.34
C VAL A 42 -1.31 -3.41 9.61
N PHE A 43 -1.93 -3.26 10.77
CA PHE A 43 -1.22 -3.21 12.05
C PHE A 43 -0.41 -4.48 12.32
N PHE A 44 -1.03 -5.66 12.12
CA PHE A 44 -0.34 -6.93 12.33
C PHE A 44 0.81 -7.13 11.32
N SER A 45 0.56 -6.86 10.04
CA SER A 45 1.55 -7.03 8.97
C SER A 45 2.74 -6.06 9.10
N SER A 46 2.49 -4.81 9.49
CA SER A 46 3.55 -3.82 9.71
C SER A 46 4.39 -4.16 10.94
N THR A 47 3.76 -4.63 12.03
CA THR A 47 4.48 -5.09 13.23
C THR A 47 5.39 -6.28 12.91
N MET A 48 4.87 -7.27 12.17
CA MET A 48 5.66 -8.43 11.73
C MET A 48 6.85 -8.01 10.87
N SER A 49 6.65 -7.08 9.92
CA SER A 49 7.70 -6.57 9.05
C SER A 49 8.77 -5.81 9.85
N ALA A 50 8.36 -4.94 10.78
CA ALA A 50 9.28 -4.23 11.66
C ALA A 50 10.13 -5.20 12.49
N PHE A 51 9.51 -6.25 13.04
CA PHE A 51 10.20 -7.28 13.81
C PHE A 51 11.21 -8.06 12.96
N GLN A 52 10.83 -8.39 11.72
CA GLN A 52 11.71 -9.06 10.76
C GLN A 52 12.94 -8.19 10.42
N TYR A 53 12.74 -6.90 10.15
CA TYR A 53 13.84 -5.97 9.90
C TYR A 53 14.77 -5.84 11.11
N LEU A 54 14.21 -5.82 12.32
CA LEU A 54 14.98 -5.79 13.56
C LEU A 54 15.87 -7.02 13.72
N LEU A 55 15.35 -8.22 13.41
CA LEU A 55 16.10 -9.47 13.47
C LEU A 55 17.19 -9.59 12.39
N LEU A 56 16.98 -8.99 11.22
CA LEU A 56 17.98 -8.98 10.14
C LEU A 56 19.19 -8.07 10.44
N GLY A 57 19.18 -7.30 11.54
CA GLY A 57 20.27 -6.42 11.93
C GLY A 57 20.35 -5.19 11.02
N MET A 58 19.42 -4.24 11.20
CA MET A 58 19.47 -2.98 10.46
C MET A 58 20.68 -2.12 10.88
N GLU A 59 21.54 -1.76 9.93
CA GLU A 59 22.70 -0.87 10.17
C GLU A 59 22.32 0.60 10.39
N HIS A 60 21.13 1.05 9.97
CA HIS A 60 20.73 2.46 9.98
C HIS A 60 19.41 2.73 10.72
N ILE A 61 19.40 2.43 12.02
CA ILE A 61 18.23 2.56 12.89
C ILE A 61 17.75 4.02 13.00
N ASP A 62 18.66 5.00 13.07
CA ASP A 62 18.31 6.43 13.23
C ASP A 62 17.50 6.99 12.06
N THR A 63 17.90 6.65 10.82
CA THR A 63 17.14 7.04 9.62
C THR A 63 15.79 6.34 9.54
N ALA A 64 15.69 5.09 9.98
CA ALA A 64 14.41 4.38 10.02
C ALA A 64 13.44 5.02 11.03
N LEU A 65 13.95 5.47 12.18
CA LEU A 65 13.16 6.08 13.25
C LEU A 65 12.64 7.46 12.85
N THR A 66 13.48 8.27 12.20
CA THR A 66 13.06 9.58 11.66
C THR A 66 12.02 9.44 10.55
N PHE A 67 12.20 8.50 9.61
CA PHE A 67 11.19 8.22 8.59
C PHE A 67 9.89 7.68 9.19
N SER A 68 9.96 6.81 10.19
CA SER A 68 8.80 6.30 10.92
C SER A 68 7.96 7.43 11.52
N ALA A 69 8.61 8.40 12.18
CA ALA A 69 7.93 9.54 12.78
C ALA A 69 7.24 10.43 11.72
N ILE A 70 7.92 10.70 10.61
CA ILE A 70 7.37 11.49 9.50
C ILE A 70 6.16 10.77 8.87
N CYS A 71 6.29 9.47 8.59
CA CYS A 71 5.20 8.66 8.03
C CYS A 71 4.01 8.55 8.98
N PHE A 72 4.24 8.46 10.29
CA PHE A 72 3.19 8.44 11.28
C PHE A 72 2.40 9.76 11.28
N ALA A 73 3.11 10.90 11.32
CA ALA A 73 2.48 12.21 11.26
C ALA A 73 1.68 12.40 9.95
N ALA A 74 2.27 12.07 8.80
CA ALA A 74 1.61 12.14 7.51
C ALA A 74 0.36 11.23 7.44
N SER A 75 0.44 10.02 7.99
CA SER A 75 -0.67 9.06 8.03
C SER A 75 -1.82 9.53 8.90
N VAL A 76 -1.53 10.10 10.07
CA VAL A 76 -2.56 10.69 10.96
C VAL A 76 -3.25 11.87 10.27
N VAL A 77 -2.49 12.78 9.66
CA VAL A 77 -3.05 13.91 8.91
C VAL A 77 -3.91 13.42 7.74
N GLY A 78 -3.42 12.46 6.96
CA GLY A 78 -4.17 11.87 5.84
C GLY A 78 -5.48 11.23 6.28
N LEU A 79 -5.45 10.42 7.34
CA LEU A 79 -6.66 9.78 7.90
C LEU A 79 -7.67 10.83 8.36
N VAL A 80 -7.24 11.86 9.09
CA VAL A 80 -8.13 12.92 9.58
C VAL A 80 -8.76 13.70 8.42
N VAL A 81 -7.97 14.07 7.41
CA VAL A 81 -8.45 14.79 6.22
C VAL A 81 -9.48 13.94 5.47
N VAL A 82 -9.17 12.68 5.20
CA VAL A 82 -10.06 11.76 4.47
C VAL A 82 -11.35 11.50 5.27
N GLN A 83 -11.25 11.24 6.58
CA GLN A 83 -12.41 11.05 7.46
C GLN A 83 -13.31 12.28 7.49
N ARG A 84 -12.73 13.49 7.52
CA ARG A 84 -13.48 14.74 7.50
C ARG A 84 -14.18 14.96 6.16
N PHE A 85 -13.50 14.66 5.07
CA PHE A 85 -14.08 14.72 3.72
C PHE A 85 -15.26 13.75 3.58
N ILE A 86 -15.13 12.52 4.08
CA ILE A 86 -16.21 11.51 4.05
C ILE A 86 -17.43 11.97 4.87
N LYS A 87 -17.21 12.58 6.04
CA LYS A 87 -18.31 13.09 6.90
C LYS A 87 -19.10 14.21 6.24
N GLU A 88 -18.47 15.11 5.50
CA GLU A 88 -19.19 16.20 4.83
C GLU A 88 -19.98 15.72 3.61
N LEU A 89 -19.58 14.62 2.97
CA LEU A 89 -20.15 14.17 1.71
C LEU A 89 -21.29 13.13 1.83
N GLY A 90 -21.46 12.49 3.00
CA GLY A 90 -22.70 11.84 3.46
C GLY A 90 -23.33 10.69 2.62
N ARG A 91 -22.82 10.34 1.44
CA ARG A 91 -23.39 9.30 0.56
C ARG A 91 -22.45 8.09 0.46
N ALA A 92 -22.97 6.89 0.75
CA ALA A 92 -22.22 5.63 0.73
C ALA A 92 -21.52 5.33 -0.63
N SER A 93 -22.09 5.82 -1.75
CA SER A 93 -21.50 5.69 -3.09
C SER A 93 -20.16 6.43 -3.24
N LEU A 94 -19.91 7.49 -2.46
CA LEU A 94 -18.70 8.30 -2.59
C LEU A 94 -17.47 7.64 -1.95
N ILE A 95 -17.67 6.73 -0.98
CA ILE A 95 -16.59 5.94 -0.38
C ILE A 95 -15.92 5.07 -1.45
N VAL A 96 -16.73 4.37 -2.25
CA VAL A 96 -16.25 3.52 -3.35
C VAL A 96 -15.51 4.35 -4.41
N PHE A 97 -16.03 5.55 -4.74
CA PHE A 97 -15.39 6.44 -5.71
C PHE A 97 -14.04 6.96 -5.20
N SER A 98 -13.94 7.32 -3.92
CA SER A 98 -12.67 7.76 -3.31
C SER A 98 -11.62 6.65 -3.28
N LEU A 99 -12.01 5.43 -2.91
CA LEU A 99 -11.14 4.25 -2.95
C LEU A 99 -10.69 3.95 -4.39
N GLY A 100 -11.60 4.07 -5.36
CA GLY A 100 -11.30 3.92 -6.78
C GLY A 100 -10.25 4.93 -7.28
N ILE A 101 -10.38 6.21 -6.89
CA ILE A 101 -9.38 7.24 -7.24
C ILE A 101 -8.02 6.93 -6.63
N VAL A 102 -7.97 6.55 -5.35
CA VAL A 102 -6.70 6.23 -4.67
C VAL A 102 -6.02 5.01 -5.32
N MET A 103 -6.79 3.98 -5.69
CA MET A 103 -6.28 2.80 -6.39
C MET A 103 -5.78 3.14 -7.80
N ALA A 104 -6.54 3.96 -8.54
CA ALA A 104 -6.16 4.41 -9.88
C ALA A 104 -4.85 5.22 -9.83
N LEU A 105 -4.76 6.21 -8.94
CA LEU A 105 -3.54 7.00 -8.74
C LEU A 105 -2.35 6.11 -8.38
N SER A 106 -2.51 5.19 -7.43
CA SER A 106 -1.44 4.28 -7.01
C SER A 106 -0.94 3.42 -8.17
N THR A 107 -1.87 2.91 -8.99
CA THR A 107 -1.54 2.09 -10.18
C THR A 107 -0.79 2.93 -11.22
N ILE A 108 -1.23 4.16 -11.48
CA ILE A 108 -0.57 5.08 -12.42
C ILE A 108 0.85 5.41 -11.96
N LEU A 109 1.02 5.78 -10.69
CA LEU A 109 2.32 6.10 -10.10
C LEU A 109 3.28 4.91 -10.22
N MET A 110 2.86 3.72 -9.81
CA MET A 110 3.70 2.52 -9.86
C MET A 110 4.08 2.15 -11.29
N THR A 111 3.13 2.26 -12.24
CA THR A 111 3.39 2.02 -13.67
C THR A 111 4.39 3.04 -14.23
N CYS A 112 4.26 4.31 -13.85
CA CYS A 112 5.13 5.38 -14.31
C CYS A 112 6.55 5.21 -13.75
N PHE A 113 6.71 4.96 -12.44
CA PHE A 113 8.01 4.68 -11.83
C PHE A 113 8.68 3.42 -12.40
N GLY A 114 7.89 2.38 -12.70
CA GLY A 114 8.39 1.18 -13.37
C GLY A 114 8.89 1.49 -14.79
N ALA A 115 8.11 2.23 -15.58
CA ALA A 115 8.49 2.61 -16.94
C ALA A 115 9.74 3.51 -16.97
N LEU A 116 9.85 4.46 -16.04
CA LEU A 116 11.02 5.32 -15.92
C LEU A 116 12.28 4.53 -15.55
N ASN A 117 12.20 3.59 -14.61
CA ASN A 117 13.34 2.71 -14.29
C ASN A 117 13.79 1.89 -15.51
N VAL A 118 12.84 1.31 -16.25
CA VAL A 118 13.17 0.54 -17.46
C VAL A 118 13.83 1.42 -18.51
N TRP A 119 13.38 2.67 -18.67
CA TRP A 119 13.97 3.62 -19.59
C TRP A 119 15.39 4.03 -19.18
N GLU A 120 15.61 4.24 -17.89
CA GLU A 120 16.92 4.59 -17.34
C GLU A 120 17.91 3.42 -17.47
N ASP A 121 17.47 2.19 -17.21
CA ASP A 121 18.26 0.97 -17.44
C ASP A 121 18.59 0.78 -18.93
N TYR A 122 17.66 1.13 -19.83
CA TYR A 122 17.89 1.09 -21.28
C TYR A 122 18.93 2.11 -21.74
N SER A 123 18.85 3.35 -21.23
CA SER A 123 19.77 4.43 -21.61
C SER A 123 21.17 4.29 -20.99
N SER A 124 21.29 3.64 -19.84
CA SER A 124 22.56 3.40 -19.15
C SER A 124 23.30 2.14 -19.62
N GLY A 125 22.70 1.36 -20.53
CA GLY A 125 23.29 0.13 -21.07
C GLY A 125 23.46 -0.98 -20.03
N LYS A 126 22.73 -0.91 -18.92
CA LYS A 126 22.78 -1.93 -17.85
C LYS A 126 22.03 -3.19 -18.29
N TYR A 127 22.58 -4.34 -17.91
CA TYR A 127 21.96 -5.65 -18.13
C TYR A 127 20.57 -5.68 -17.45
N MET A 128 19.50 -5.70 -18.24
CA MET A 128 18.10 -5.78 -17.79
C MET A 128 17.70 -7.13 -17.18
N GLY A 129 18.67 -7.96 -16.77
CA GLY A 129 18.40 -9.25 -16.13
C GLY A 129 17.80 -10.34 -17.03
N PHE A 130 17.63 -10.10 -18.34
CA PHE A 130 17.26 -11.14 -19.30
C PHE A 130 18.42 -12.13 -19.49
N LYS A 131 18.52 -13.13 -18.60
CA LYS A 131 19.22 -14.38 -18.95
C LYS A 131 18.40 -15.07 -20.03
N LEU A 132 19.05 -15.49 -21.12
CA LEU A 132 18.46 -16.52 -21.98
C LEU A 132 18.16 -17.74 -21.10
N PRO A 133 17.01 -18.40 -21.28
CA PRO A 133 16.83 -19.74 -20.73
C PRO A 133 17.88 -20.62 -21.39
N CYS A 134 18.94 -20.94 -20.66
CA CYS A 134 19.86 -22.01 -21.01
C CYS A 134 19.14 -23.35 -20.82
#